data_AF-A0A856MI76-F1
#
_entry.id   AF-A0A856MI76-F1
#
_cell.length_a   1.000
_cell.length_b   1.000
_cell.length_c   1.000
_cell.angle_alpha   90.00
_cell.angle_beta   90.00
_cell.angle_gamma   90.00
#
_symmetry.space_group_name_H-M   'P 1'
#
loop_
_entity.id
_entity.type
_entity.pdbx_description
1 polymer ?
#
loop_
_entity_poly.entity_id
_entity_poly.type
_entity_poly.pdbx_seq_one_letter_code
_entity_poly.pdbx_strand_id
1 'polypeptide(L)' 'MAYSEFMYKVLQATCENGNLILKEKLSSEMEGKTLKVIIVETDELEAKKERFFSILDRHSFALPANYQFDREELHGR' A
#
# COMPACT_ATOMS: atom_id res chain seq x y z
N MET A 1 -18.64 -17.13 -6.54
CA MET A 1 -17.44 -16.97 -5.69
C MET A 1 -17.50 -15.57 -5.11
N ALA A 2 -17.77 -15.44 -3.81
CA ALA A 2 -17.85 -14.13 -3.16
C ALA A 2 -16.43 -13.68 -2.82
N TYR A 3 -15.94 -12.64 -3.49
CA TYR A 3 -14.72 -11.97 -3.08
C TYR A 3 -15.04 -11.22 -1.79
N SER A 4 -14.48 -11.67 -0.66
CA SER A 4 -14.44 -10.81 0.53
C SER A 4 -13.49 -9.66 0.21
N GLU A 5 -14.04 -8.48 -0.06
CA GLU A 5 -13.26 -7.24 -0.08
C GLU A 5 -12.54 -7.11 1.27
N PHE A 6 -11.24 -7.37 1.26
CA PHE A 6 -10.39 -7.04 2.40
C PHE A 6 -10.30 -5.52 2.46
N MET A 7 -11.10 -4.92 3.33
CA MET A 7 -11.08 -3.48 3.56
C MET A 7 -9.81 -3.14 4.35
N TYR A 8 -8.70 -2.92 3.65
CA TYR A 8 -7.47 -2.41 4.24
C TYR A 8 -7.49 -0.88 4.18
N LYS A 9 -7.38 -0.23 5.34
CA LYS A 9 -7.26 1.23 5.44
C LYS A 9 -5.97 1.56 6.17
N VAL A 10 -5.09 2.31 5.52
CA VAL A 10 -3.88 2.83 6.14
C VAL A 10 -4.24 4.16 6.79
N LEU A 11 -3.99 4.27 8.09
CA LEU A 11 -4.30 5.44 8.89
C LEU A 11 -3.02 6.00 9.50
N GLN A 12 -2.93 7.31 9.56
CA GLN A 12 -1.84 7.95 10.30
C GLN A 12 -2.17 8.02 11.78
N ALA A 13 -1.14 7.82 12.60
CA ALA A 13 -1.22 7.91 14.03
C ALA A 13 0.06 8.53 14.61
N THR A 14 -0.06 9.15 15.77
CA THR A 14 1.08 9.61 16.56
C THR A 14 1.25 8.69 17.75
N CYS A 15 2.48 8.26 18.02
CA CYS A 15 2.80 7.59 19.27
C CYS A 15 3.08 8.64 20.34
N GLU A 16 2.26 8.70 21.39
CA GLU A 16 2.43 9.63 22.50
C GLU A 16 2.30 8.87 23.82
N ASN A 17 3.32 8.97 24.68
CA ASN A 17 3.39 8.26 25.96
C ASN A 17 3.14 6.75 25.84
N GLY A 18 3.61 6.13 24.75
CA GLY A 18 3.41 4.71 24.45
C GLY A 18 2.01 4.36 23.93
N ASN A 19 1.13 5.34 23.71
CA ASN A 19 -0.21 5.16 23.17
C ASN A 19 -0.25 5.56 21.69
N LEU A 20 -0.96 4.77 20.88
CA LEU A 20 -1.21 5.08 19.49
C LEU A 20 -2.46 5.95 19.36
N ILE A 21 -2.29 7.21 18.96
CA ILE A 21 -3.37 8.17 18.78
C ILE A 21 -3.62 8.34 17.28
N LEU A 22 -4.74 7.83 16.78
CA LEU A 22 -5.13 7.99 15.37
C LEU A 22 -5.41 9.47 15.07
N LYS A 23 -4.98 9.95 13.89
CA LYS A 23 -5.26 11.32 13.43
C LYS A 23 -6.71 11.50 12.97
N GLU A 24 -7.42 10.42 12.66
CA GLU A 24 -8.82 10.42 12.26
C GLU A 24 -9.61 9.33 13.01
N LYS A 25 -10.93 9.52 13.11
CA LYS A 25 -11.81 8.54 13.76
C LYS A 25 -12.07 7.34 12.85
N LEU A 26 -12.19 6.16 13.44
CA LEU A 26 -12.68 4.97 12.77
C LEU A 26 -14.19 5.09 12.50
N SER A 27 -14.67 4.40 11.47
CA SER A 27 -16.10 4.34 11.15
C SER A 27 -16.88 3.66 12.29
N SER A 28 -18.11 4.11 12.55
CA SER A 28 -19.01 3.46 13.51
C SER A 28 -19.31 1.99 13.16
N GLU A 29 -19.13 1.60 11.91
CA GLU A 29 -19.26 0.20 11.46
C GLU A 29 -18.15 -0.72 12.00
N MET A 30 -17.08 -0.13 12.54
CA MET A 30 -15.95 -0.85 13.15
C MET A 30 -16.08 -1.01 14.67
N GLU A 31 -17.12 -0.43 15.27
CA GLU A 31 -17.37 -0.50 16.71
C GLU A 31 -17.51 -1.95 17.18
N GLY A 32 -16.83 -2.31 18.27
CA GLY A 32 -16.84 -3.66 18.83
C GLY A 32 -16.10 -4.74 18.04
N LYS A 33 -15.48 -4.42 16.90
CA LYS A 33 -14.69 -5.39 16.10
C LYS A 33 -13.23 -5.41 16.54
N THR A 34 -12.64 -6.60 16.58
CA THR A 34 -11.19 -6.76 16.77
C THR A 34 -10.44 -6.41 15.48
N LEU A 35 -9.52 -5.46 15.55
CA LEU A 35 -8.72 -5.01 14.42
C LEU A 35 -7.28 -5.49 14.55
N LYS A 36 -6.67 -5.92 13.43
CA LYS A 36 -5.23 -6.17 13.37
C LYS A 36 -4.52 -4.85 13.02
N VAL A 37 -3.58 -4.42 13.85
CA VAL A 37 -2.82 -3.18 13.65
C VAL A 37 -1.41 -3.53 13.17
N ILE A 38 -0.97 -2.87 12.09
CA ILE A 38 0.40 -2.94 11.58
C ILE A 38 1.00 -1.54 11.75
N ILE A 39 2.11 -1.44 12.49
CA ILE A 39 2.80 -0.18 12.75
C ILE A 39 4.01 -0.10 11.82
N VAL A 40 4.10 1.00 11.07
CA VAL A 40 5.21 1.30 10.16
C VAL A 40 5.65 2.73 10.45
N GLU A 41 6.94 2.95 10.67
CA GLU A 41 7.47 4.29 10.88
C GLU A 41 7.33 5.13 9.60
N THR A 42 6.82 6.36 9.75
CA THR A 42 6.48 7.25 8.62
C THR A 42 7.69 7.54 7.73
N ASP A 43 8.88 7.68 8.33
CA ASP A 43 10.13 7.96 7.64
C ASP A 43 10.53 6.80 6.71
N GLU A 44 10.24 5.55 7.12
CA GLU A 44 10.44 4.39 6.25
C GLU A 44 9.38 4.28 5.16
N LEU A 45 8.14 4.71 5.40
CA LEU A 45 7.06 4.57 4.42
C LEU A 45 7.24 5.51 3.22
N GLU A 46 7.60 6.77 3.47
CA GLU A 46 7.90 7.71 2.40
C GLU A 46 9.21 7.34 1.69
N ALA A 47 10.24 6.89 2.43
CA ALA A 47 11.45 6.36 1.81
C ALA A 47 11.19 5.08 0.98
N LYS A 48 10.28 4.19 1.40
CA LYS A 48 9.88 3.00 0.64
C LYS A 48 9.04 3.36 -0.59
N LYS A 49 8.15 4.35 -0.49
CA LYS A 49 7.42 4.90 -1.64
C LYS A 49 8.37 5.55 -2.65
N GLU A 50 9.27 6.43 -2.21
CA GLU A 50 10.28 7.03 -3.09
C GLU A 50 11.19 5.99 -3.73
N ARG A 51 11.62 4.96 -2.97
CA ARG A 51 12.36 3.84 -3.54
C ARG A 51 11.53 3.07 -4.57
N PHE A 52 10.25 2.84 -4.31
CA PHE A 52 9.37 2.15 -5.25
C PHE A 52 9.14 2.97 -6.53
N PHE A 53 8.85 4.26 -6.42
CA PHE A 53 8.68 5.16 -7.57
C PHE A 53 10.00 5.38 -8.33
N SER A 54 11.14 5.50 -7.64
CA SER A 54 12.45 5.60 -8.33
C SER A 54 12.84 4.32 -9.06
N ILE A 55 12.45 3.14 -8.55
CA ILE A 55 12.58 1.87 -9.29
C ILE A 55 11.67 1.90 -10.53
N LEU A 56 10.40 2.31 -10.39
CA LEU A 56 9.48 2.43 -11.52
C LEU A 56 9.97 3.42 -12.58
N ASP A 57 10.49 4.58 -12.19
CA ASP A 57 11.05 5.56 -13.13
C ASP A 57 12.29 5.03 -13.82
N ARG A 58 13.21 4.40 -13.09
CA ARG A 58 14.44 3.79 -13.65
C ARG A 58 14.15 2.60 -14.58
N HIS A 59 13.05 1.90 -14.35
CA HIS A 59 12.62 0.76 -15.14
C HIS A 59 11.38 1.07 -15.98
N SER A 60 11.07 2.36 -16.17
CA SER A 60 9.99 2.79 -17.05
C SER A 60 10.45 2.58 -18.49
N PHE A 61 10.01 1.49 -19.08
CA PHE A 61 10.20 1.25 -20.50
C PHE A 61 9.19 2.14 -21.24
N ALA A 62 9.69 2.99 -22.15
CA ALA A 62 8.82 3.70 -23.08
C ALA A 62 8.21 2.68 -24.03
N LEU A 63 7.04 2.15 -23.64
CA LEU A 63 6.32 1.20 -24.46
C LEU A 63 5.77 1.93 -25.70
N PRO A 64 5.94 1.36 -26.91
CA PRO A 64 5.33 1.90 -28.11
C PRO A 64 3.82 2.05 -27.94
N ALA A 65 3.21 3.03 -28.63
CA ALA A 65 1.76 3.27 -28.55
C ALA A 65 0.90 2.05 -28.95
N ASN A 66 1.49 1.08 -29.66
CA ASN A 66 0.87 -0.16 -30.08
C ASN A 66 1.32 -1.39 -29.25
N TYR A 67 1.95 -1.20 -28.10
CA TYR A 67 2.35 -2.32 -27.25
C TYR A 67 1.13 -3.10 -26.77
N GLN A 68 1.11 -4.40 -27.09
CA GLN A 68 0.19 -5.35 -26.50
C GLN A 68 1.00 -6.27 -25.61
N PHE A 69 0.57 -6.40 -24.36
CA PHE A 69 1.21 -7.29 -23.41
C PHE A 69 1.11 -8.74 -23.90
N ASP A 70 2.24 -9.30 -24.31
CA ASP A 70 2.35 -10.71 -24.70
C ASP A 70 2.82 -11.52 -23.49
N ARG A 71 2.01 -12.49 -23.07
CA ARG A 71 2.31 -13.36 -21.92
C ARG A 71 3.50 -14.28 -22.21
N GLU A 72 3.79 -14.58 -23.47
CA GLU A 72 4.90 -15.46 -23.87
C GLU A 72 6.28 -14.79 -23.69
N GLU A 73 6.36 -13.45 -23.66
CA GLU A 73 7.62 -12.72 -23.37
C GLU A 73 8.14 -12.98 -21.95
N LEU A 74 7.25 -13.32 -21.00
CA LEU A 74 7.59 -13.46 -19.59
C LEU A 74 8.45 -14.70 -19.28
N HIS A 75 8.46 -15.68 -20.19
CA HIS A 75 9.13 -16.97 -20.01
C HIS A 75 10.36 -17.15 -20.91
N GLY A 76 10.75 -16.13 -21.67
CA GLY A 76 11.87 -16.17 -22.63
C GLY A 76 13.25 -15.81 -22.07
N ARG A 77 13.61 -16.28 -20.87
CA ARG A 77 14.98 -16.18 -20.33
C ARG A 77 15.46 -17.49 -19.75
#